data_AF-A0A416ZKY2-F1
#
_entry.id   AF-A0A416ZKY2-F1
#
_cell.length_a   1.000
_cell.length_b   1.000
_cell.length_c   1.000
_cell.angle_alpha   90.00
_cell.angle_beta   90.00
_cell.angle_gamma   90.00
#
_symmetry.space_group_name_H-M   'P 1'
#
loop_
_entity.id
_entity.type
_entity.pdbx_description
1 polymer ?
#
loop_
_entity_poly.entity_id
_entity_poly.type
_entity_poly.pdbx_seq_one_letter_code
_entity_poly.pdbx_strand_id
1 'polypeptide(L)'
;MVQIIIHDEREREYYLDIIQNFYWRSVMQIAGVYNDDILMKEAFLKLKINKNVQLDDYIIYCRLTHPELVLLLRLFRKIKSKLGNL
;
A
#
# COMPACT_ATOMS: atom_id res chain seq x y z
N MET A 1 -2.63 -14.02 -17.92
CA MET A 1 -3.14 -12.95 -18.81
C MET A 1 -2.04 -11.96 -19.20
N VAL A 2 -1.41 -11.23 -18.27
CA VAL A 2 -0.26 -10.33 -18.58
C VAL A 2 0.90 -11.08 -19.25
N GLN A 3 1.21 -12.29 -18.78
CA GLN A 3 2.25 -13.16 -19.37
C GLN A 3 1.98 -13.57 -20.83
N ILE A 4 0.73 -13.48 -21.29
CA ILE A 4 0.31 -13.86 -22.65
C ILE A 4 0.36 -12.63 -23.58
N ILE A 5 0.12 -11.44 -23.02
CA ILE A 5 0.00 -10.19 -23.77
C ILE A 5 1.37 -9.50 -23.93
N ILE A 6 2.21 -9.54 -22.90
CA ILE A 6 3.51 -8.87 -22.88
C ILE A 6 4.61 -9.91 -23.02
N HIS A 7 5.29 -9.86 -24.16
CA HIS A 7 6.36 -10.79 -24.50
C HIS A 7 7.72 -10.38 -23.91
N ASP A 8 7.95 -9.08 -23.70
CA ASP A 8 9.15 -8.60 -23.03
C ASP A 8 9.09 -8.94 -21.53
N GLU A 9 10.16 -9.57 -21.04
CA GLU A 9 10.20 -10.09 -19.67
C GLU A 9 10.29 -8.99 -18.62
N ARG A 10 11.06 -7.92 -18.89
CA ARG A 10 11.23 -6.80 -17.95
C ARG A 10 9.96 -5.99 -17.83
N GLU A 11 9.34 -5.65 -18.95
CA GLU A 11 8.07 -4.94 -18.98
C GLU A 11 6.98 -5.75 -18.27
N ARG A 12 6.95 -7.07 -18.50
CA ARG A 12 6.02 -7.97 -17.82
C ARG A 12 6.21 -7.98 -16.31
N GLU A 13 7.44 -8.09 -15.81
CA GLU A 13 7.72 -8.03 -14.37
C GLU A 13 7.26 -6.70 -13.75
N TYR A 14 7.52 -5.59 -14.44
CA TYR A 14 7.07 -4.27 -14.02
C TYR A 14 5.55 -4.20 -13.83
N TYR A 15 4.76 -4.65 -14.81
CA TYR A 15 3.31 -4.64 -14.69
C TYR A 15 2.78 -5.65 -13.67
N LEU A 16 3.43 -6.81 -13.53
CA LEU A 16 3.05 -7.78 -12.50
C LEU A 16 3.25 -7.21 -11.10
N ASP A 17 4.34 -6.49 -10.85
CA ASP A 17 4.57 -5.83 -9.57
C ASP A 17 3.50 -4.75 -9.29
N ILE A 18 3.15 -3.93 -10.28
CA ILE A 18 2.05 -2.95 -10.16
C ILE A 18 0.75 -3.64 -9.75
N ILE A 19 0.35 -4.70 -10.46
CA ILE A 19 -0.90 -5.43 -10.19
C ILE A 19 -0.86 -6.04 -8.80
N GLN A 20 0.26 -6.65 -8.42
CA GLN A 20 0.40 -7.27 -7.10
C GLN A 20 0.31 -6.22 -5.98
N ASN A 21 0.89 -5.04 -6.17
CA ASN A 21 0.78 -3.95 -5.21
C ASN A 21 -0.66 -3.44 -5.09
N PHE A 22 -1.37 -3.27 -6.21
CA PHE A 22 -2.80 -2.90 -6.20
C PHE A 22 -3.67 -3.95 -5.50
N TYR A 23 -3.40 -5.22 -5.73
CA TYR A 23 -4.09 -6.32 -5.07
C TYR A 23 -3.98 -6.21 -3.55
N TRP A 24 -2.76 -6.12 -3.00
CA TRP A 24 -2.57 -6.05 -1.54
C TRP A 24 -3.15 -4.78 -0.92
N ARG A 25 -3.09 -3.63 -1.60
CA ARG A 25 -3.77 -2.40 -1.15
C ARG A 25 -5.29 -2.57 -1.07
N SER A 26 -5.87 -3.27 -2.04
CA SER A 26 -7.30 -3.57 -2.05
C SER A 26 -7.66 -4.49 -0.88
N VAL A 27 -6.83 -5.51 -0.59
CA VAL A 27 -7.01 -6.38 0.58
C VAL A 27 -6.96 -5.56 1.88
N MET A 28 -6.02 -4.62 2.01
CA MET A 28 -5.96 -3.72 3.18
C MET A 28 -7.23 -2.88 3.32
N GLN A 29 -7.79 -2.36 2.23
CA GLN A 29 -9.05 -1.60 2.28
C GLN A 29 -10.20 -2.48 2.76
N ILE A 30 -10.32 -3.70 2.23
CA ILE A 30 -11.34 -4.68 2.66
C ILE A 30 -11.17 -4.99 4.14
N ALA A 31 -9.95 -5.32 4.58
CA ALA A 31 -9.65 -5.58 5.99
C ALA A 31 -10.04 -4.40 6.89
N GLY A 32 -9.80 -3.17 6.43
CA GLY A 32 -10.21 -1.96 7.14
C GLY A 32 -11.73 -1.74 7.23
N VAL A 33 -12.50 -2.20 6.24
CA VAL A 33 -13.98 -2.14 6.27
C VAL A 33 -14.55 -3.15 7.27
N TYR A 34 -13.97 -4.36 7.32
CA TYR A 34 -14.42 -5.43 8.21
C TYR A 34 -13.74 -5.41 9.59
N ASN A 35 -12.88 -4.43 9.86
CA ASN A 35 -12.03 -4.35 11.07
C ASN A 35 -11.24 -5.64 11.35
N ASP A 36 -10.74 -6.29 10.29
CA ASP A 36 -9.92 -7.50 10.39
C ASP A 36 -8.44 -7.10 10.50
N ASP A 37 -7.95 -7.06 11.73
CA ASP A 37 -6.59 -6.67 12.09
C ASP A 37 -5.52 -7.70 11.69
N ILE A 38 -5.89 -8.99 11.62
CA ILE A 38 -4.99 -10.05 11.15
C ILE A 38 -4.75 -9.88 9.64
N LEU A 39 -5.83 -9.81 8.86
CA LEU A 39 -5.75 -9.65 7.41
C LEU A 39 -5.07 -8.35 7.00
N MET A 40 -5.34 -7.26 7.73
CA MET A 40 -4.67 -5.97 7.54
C MET A 40 -3.15 -6.09 7.70
N LYS A 41 -2.69 -6.79 8.74
CA LYS A 41 -1.27 -6.97 9.03
C LYS A 41 -0.59 -7.85 7.99
N GLU A 42 -1.23 -8.94 7.56
CA GLU A 42 -0.68 -9.80 6.53
C GLU A 42 -0.53 -9.08 5.19
N ALA A 43 -1.58 -8.38 4.75
CA ALA A 43 -1.54 -7.62 3.50
C ALA A 43 -0.47 -6.52 3.52
N PHE A 44 -0.34 -5.80 4.65
CA PHE A 44 0.69 -4.79 4.83
C PHE A 44 2.12 -5.39 4.79
N LEU A 45 2.34 -6.54 5.41
CA LEU A 45 3.63 -7.24 5.37
C LEU A 45 4.00 -7.66 3.95
N LYS A 46 3.04 -8.11 3.14
CA LYS A 46 3.28 -8.45 1.74
C LYS A 46 3.72 -7.24 0.91
N LEU A 47 3.09 -6.08 1.10
CA LEU A 47 3.54 -4.83 0.48
C LEU A 47 4.95 -4.41 0.94
N LYS A 48 5.27 -4.62 2.23
CA LYS A 48 6.58 -4.31 2.80
C LYS A 48 7.70 -5.16 2.23
N ILE A 49 7.47 -6.45 2.03
CA ILE A 49 8.42 -7.35 1.38
C ILE A 49 8.71 -6.88 -0.05
N ASN A 50 7.67 -6.46 -0.78
CA ASN A 50 7.80 -5.93 -2.14
C ASN A 50 8.40 -4.50 -2.19
N LYS A 51 8.82 -3.92 -1.06
CA LYS A 51 9.41 -2.56 -0.93
C LYS A 51 8.59 -1.42 -1.56
N ASN A 52 7.29 -1.63 -1.80
CA ASN A 52 6.42 -0.69 -2.50
C ASN A 52 5.42 0.03 -1.58
N VAL A 53 5.72 0.08 -0.28
CA VAL A 53 4.84 0.70 0.73
C VAL A 53 4.90 2.22 0.62
N GLN A 54 3.73 2.83 0.49
CA GLN A 54 3.56 4.28 0.46
C GLN A 54 3.11 4.80 1.83
N LEU A 55 3.27 6.10 2.07
CA LEU A 55 2.83 6.74 3.31
C LEU A 55 1.33 6.53 3.58
N ASP A 56 0.51 6.48 2.53
CA ASP A 56 -0.91 6.20 2.65
C ASP A 56 -1.20 4.77 3.12
N ASP A 57 -0.39 3.80 2.71
CA ASP A 57 -0.50 2.41 3.18
C ASP A 57 -0.24 2.34 4.70
N TYR A 58 0.75 3.10 5.20
CA TYR A 58 1.00 3.24 6.64
C TYR A 58 -0.18 3.89 7.38
N ILE A 59 -0.80 4.93 6.79
CA ILE A 59 -1.96 5.60 7.39
C ILE A 59 -3.15 4.63 7.49
N ILE A 60 -3.37 3.77 6.49
CA ILE A 60 -4.44 2.76 6.51
C ILE A 60 -4.15 1.72 7.57
N TYR A 61 -2.93 1.17 7.60
CA TYR A 61 -2.51 0.18 8.59
C TYR A 61 -2.63 0.71 10.03
N CYS A 62 -2.11 1.91 10.30
CA CYS A 62 -2.18 2.53 11.62
C CYS A 62 -3.60 2.91 12.02
N ARG A 63 -4.52 3.15 11.08
CA ARG A 63 -5.92 3.44 11.43
C ARG A 63 -6.56 2.32 12.23
N LEU A 64 -6.23 1.07 11.89
CA LEU A 64 -6.79 -0.10 12.56
C LEU A 64 -5.95 -0.54 13.76
N THR A 65 -4.62 -0.42 13.68
CA THR A 65 -3.70 -0.98 14.69
C THR A 65 -3.26 0.01 15.78
N HIS A 66 -3.05 1.27 15.43
CA HIS A 66 -2.48 2.33 16.29
C HIS A 66 -3.10 3.69 15.94
N PRO A 67 -4.38 3.91 16.26
CA PRO A 67 -5.16 5.07 15.81
C PRO A 67 -4.54 6.41 16.23
N GLU A 68 -3.84 6.45 17.36
CA GLU A 68 -3.12 7.62 17.87
C GLU A 68 -2.03 8.14 16.90
N LEU A 69 -1.37 7.24 16.16
CA LEU A 69 -0.29 7.61 15.23
C LEU A 69 -0.82 8.18 13.90
N VAL A 70 -2.09 7.93 13.57
CA VAL A 70 -2.71 8.33 12.30
C VAL A 70 -2.66 9.85 12.13
N LEU A 71 -2.89 10.61 13.21
CA LEU A 71 -2.88 12.06 13.18
C LEU A 71 -1.47 12.58 12.81
N LEU A 72 -0.43 12.03 13.43
CA LEU A 72 0.95 12.38 13.13
C LEU A 72 1.31 12.05 11.68
N LEU A 73 0.92 10.87 11.19
CA LEU A 73 1.18 10.47 9.80
C LEU A 73 0.44 11.35 8.79
N ARG A 74 -0.80 11.74 9.08
CA ARG A 74 -1.57 12.68 8.24
C ARG A 74 -0.94 14.07 8.20
N LEU A 75 -0.43 14.57 9.34
CA LEU A 75 0.32 15.82 9.40
C LEU A 75 1.59 15.73 8.56
N PHE A 76 2.36 14.65 8.72
CA PHE A 76 3.57 14.42 7.93
C PHE A 76 3.28 14.40 6.42
N ARG A 77 2.20 13.73 5.99
CA ARG A 77 1.76 13.73 4.58
C ARG A 77 1.48 15.15 4.06
N LYS A 78 0.79 15.97 4.86
CA LYS A 78 0.45 17.36 4.49
C LYS A 78 1.70 18.25 4.39
N ILE A 79 2.67 18.06 5.29
CA ILE A 79 3.95 18.76 5.25
C ILE A 79 4.74 18.34 4.00
N LYS A 80 4.84 17.02 3.75
CA LYS A 80 5.51 16.47 2.57
C LYS A 80 4.92 16.99 1.26
N SER A 81 3.58 17.07 1.14
CA SER A 81 2.94 17.58 -0.08
C SER A 81 3.19 19.08 -0.29
N LYS A 82 3.35 19.87 0.79
CA LYS A 82 3.70 21.29 0.67
C LYS A 82 5.16 21.48 0.26
N LEU A 83 6.08 20.68 0.79
CA LEU A 83 7.50 20.73 0.47
C LEU A 83 7.81 20.24 -0.95
N GLY A 84 7.10 19.22 -1.45
CA GLY A 84 7.30 18.73 -2.82
C GLY A 84 6.72 19.62 -3.93
N ASN A 85 5.98 20.67 -3.57
CA ASN A 85 5.42 21.67 -4.48
C ASN A 85 6.23 22.98 -4.49
N LEU A 86 7.39 23.00 -3.81
CA LEU A 86 8.39 24.08 -3.80
C LEU A 86 9.59 23.65 -4.64
#